data_AF-A0A397FDX2-F1
#
_entry.id   AF-A0A397FDX2-F1
#
_cell.length_a   1.000
_cell.length_b   1.000
_cell.length_c   1.000
_cell.angle_alpha   90.00
_cell.angle_beta   90.00
_cell.angle_gamma   90.00
#
_symmetry.space_group_name_H-M   'P 1'
#
loop_
_entity.id
_entity.type
_entity.pdbx_description
1 polymer ?
#
loop_
_entity_poly.entity_id
_entity_poly.type
_entity_poly.pdbx_seq_one_letter_code
_entity_poly.pdbx_strand_id
1 'polypeptide(L)'
;MKKARKIVIKPFKQAPSVPEGFEEKAWKSLEVSLLCLQNKSESAAVSLGWEELYGLVTDLCHQKKAAWLYELLQKHLAAYVERTLKSACEEHGILLMESAVFVERLVGIWEEYCSDLLMIRNLCLYLDRTYVIQTSNVASIYDMGVGCFQATIQTLPPLEAKVTSSFLQEVERERYGETRNHLKSLVRMATALHMYTKHVERPFLAASEVFYAQEGQQLLESASVGSFLLHVEKRLAEEHSRVTSVLDGNVITKKGIVQ
;
A
#
# COMPACT_ATOMS: atom_id res chain seq x y z
N MET A 1 -54.34 -3.27 -28.49
CA MET A 1 -53.19 -3.71 -27.66
C MET A 1 -53.67 -4.72 -26.63
N LYS A 2 -53.20 -5.98 -26.66
CA LYS A 2 -53.58 -7.00 -25.67
C LYS A 2 -52.87 -6.69 -24.34
N LYS A 3 -53.61 -6.45 -23.26
CA LYS A 3 -53.07 -6.27 -21.91
C LYS A 3 -52.28 -7.52 -21.51
N ALA A 4 -51.03 -7.35 -21.09
CA ALA A 4 -50.20 -8.43 -20.56
C ALA A 4 -50.91 -9.10 -19.37
N ARG A 5 -50.98 -10.43 -19.37
CA ARG A 5 -51.58 -11.20 -18.27
C ARG A 5 -50.67 -11.10 -17.04
N LYS A 6 -51.20 -10.58 -15.94
CA LYS A 6 -50.52 -10.52 -14.65
C LYS A 6 -50.44 -11.94 -14.07
N ILE A 7 -49.23 -12.49 -13.96
CA ILE A 7 -48.99 -13.78 -13.29
C ILE A 7 -49.02 -13.52 -11.79
N VAL A 8 -49.83 -14.28 -11.06
CA VAL A 8 -49.90 -14.25 -9.60
C VAL A 8 -49.26 -15.54 -9.09
N ILE A 9 -48.09 -15.42 -8.48
CA ILE A 9 -47.42 -16.54 -7.80
C ILE A 9 -48.16 -16.77 -6.47
N LYS A 10 -48.58 -18.00 -6.20
CA LYS A 10 -49.18 -18.35 -4.91
C LYS A 10 -48.10 -18.23 -3.81
N PRO A 11 -48.34 -17.48 -2.72
CA PRO A 11 -47.35 -17.31 -1.66
C PRO A 11 -47.04 -18.66 -1.00
N PHE A 12 -45.78 -18.85 -0.60
CA PHE A 12 -45.39 -19.96 0.28
C PHE A 12 -46.13 -19.83 1.62
N LYS A 13 -46.43 -20.97 2.25
CA LYS A 13 -47.11 -21.00 3.56
C LYS A 13 -46.28 -20.34 4.68
N GLN A 14 -44.96 -20.36 4.53
CA GLN A 14 -44.00 -19.66 5.38
C GLN A 14 -42.92 -19.10 4.46
N ALA A 15 -42.54 -17.84 4.65
CA ALA A 15 -41.42 -17.27 3.94
C ALA A 15 -40.14 -17.98 4.41
N PRO A 16 -39.26 -18.45 3.51
CA PRO A 16 -37.97 -18.97 3.90
C PRO A 16 -37.20 -17.87 4.66
N SER A 17 -36.76 -18.17 5.88
CA SER A 17 -35.94 -17.28 6.70
C SER A 17 -34.48 -17.71 6.63
N VAL A 18 -33.59 -16.73 6.73
CA VAL A 18 -32.16 -17.00 6.87
C VAL A 18 -31.93 -17.81 8.16
N PRO A 19 -31.08 -18.85 8.14
CA PRO A 19 -30.74 -19.59 9.35
C PRO A 19 -30.15 -18.69 10.43
N GLU A 20 -30.48 -18.94 11.69
CA GLU A 20 -29.87 -18.22 12.82
C GLU A 20 -28.35 -18.42 12.85
N GLY A 21 -27.62 -17.31 13.04
CA GLY A 21 -26.16 -17.29 13.08
C GLY A 21 -25.48 -17.44 11.71
N PHE A 22 -26.22 -17.24 10.60
CA PHE A 22 -25.62 -17.27 9.26
C PHE A 22 -24.51 -16.24 9.10
N GLU A 23 -24.72 -15.02 9.59
CA GLU A 23 -23.81 -13.89 9.40
C GLU A 23 -22.44 -14.17 10.02
N GLU A 24 -22.42 -14.60 11.28
CA GLU A 24 -21.19 -14.90 12.02
C GLU A 24 -20.47 -16.12 11.45
N LYS A 25 -21.22 -17.12 10.98
CA LYS A 25 -20.63 -18.29 10.31
C LYS A 25 -20.00 -17.91 8.97
N ALA A 26 -20.69 -17.10 8.17
CA ALA A 26 -20.20 -16.61 6.89
C ALA A 26 -18.94 -15.76 7.08
N TRP A 27 -18.95 -14.82 8.03
CA TRP A 27 -17.75 -14.06 8.38
C TRP A 27 -16.61 -14.94 8.84
N LYS A 28 -16.85 -15.91 9.74
CA LYS A 28 -15.81 -16.82 10.22
C LYS A 28 -15.16 -17.61 9.07
N SER A 29 -15.95 -18.07 8.11
CA SER A 29 -15.43 -18.74 6.91
C SER A 29 -14.58 -17.79 6.06
N LEU A 30 -15.04 -16.55 5.83
CA LEU A 30 -14.29 -15.53 5.11
C LEU A 30 -12.97 -15.20 5.84
N GLU A 31 -13.02 -14.90 7.13
CA GLU A 31 -11.87 -14.53 7.96
C GLU A 31 -10.78 -15.61 7.95
N VAL A 32 -11.16 -16.89 8.09
CA VAL A 32 -10.20 -18.00 8.00
C VAL A 32 -9.53 -18.04 6.62
N SER A 33 -10.29 -17.90 5.54
CA SER A 33 -9.74 -17.88 4.19
C SER A 33 -8.84 -16.67 3.93
N LEU A 34 -9.20 -15.49 4.45
CA LEU A 34 -8.37 -14.28 4.39
C LEU A 34 -7.04 -14.50 5.13
N LEU A 35 -7.08 -15.07 6.34
CA LEU A 35 -5.86 -15.40 7.09
C LEU A 35 -4.98 -16.42 6.35
N CYS A 36 -5.56 -17.42 5.69
CA CYS A 36 -4.78 -18.40 4.93
C CYS A 36 -4.07 -17.74 3.73
N LEU A 37 -4.80 -16.91 2.97
CA LEU A 37 -4.24 -16.12 1.87
C LEU A 37 -3.06 -15.25 2.34
N GLN A 38 -3.25 -14.55 3.44
CA GLN A 38 -2.30 -13.59 3.96
C GLN A 38 -1.09 -14.23 4.65
N ASN A 39 -1.26 -15.41 5.26
CA ASN A 39 -0.16 -16.16 5.89
C ASN A 39 0.55 -17.09 4.90
N LYS A 40 0.16 -17.10 3.62
CA LYS A 40 0.67 -18.03 2.59
C LYS A 40 0.59 -19.50 3.04
N SER A 41 -0.45 -19.83 3.81
CA SER A 41 -0.61 -21.14 4.41
C SER A 41 -1.69 -21.93 3.69
N GLU A 42 -1.35 -23.17 3.32
CA GLU A 42 -2.35 -24.18 2.97
C GLU A 42 -2.99 -24.68 4.26
N SER A 43 -4.19 -24.19 4.55
CA SER A 43 -4.97 -24.74 5.66
C SER A 43 -5.79 -25.93 5.18
N ALA A 44 -5.61 -27.07 5.84
CA ALA A 44 -6.50 -28.23 5.70
C ALA A 44 -7.96 -27.96 6.14
N ALA A 45 -8.24 -26.77 6.70
CA ALA A 45 -9.57 -26.35 7.17
C ALA A 45 -10.32 -25.41 6.20
N VAL A 46 -9.73 -25.03 5.06
CA VAL A 46 -10.47 -24.26 4.02
C VAL A 46 -11.30 -25.24 3.21
N SER A 47 -12.54 -25.48 3.65
CA SER A 47 -13.47 -26.34 2.92
C SER A 47 -14.21 -25.63 1.79
N LEU A 48 -14.09 -24.30 1.66
CA LEU A 48 -14.85 -23.51 0.69
C LEU A 48 -13.97 -22.99 -0.44
N GLY A 49 -14.45 -23.17 -1.67
CA GLY A 49 -13.83 -22.59 -2.86
C GLY A 49 -14.05 -21.07 -2.96
N TRP A 50 -13.26 -20.40 -3.79
CA TRP A 50 -13.37 -18.94 -4.02
C TRP A 50 -14.77 -18.50 -4.47
N GLU A 51 -15.44 -19.31 -5.29
CA GLU A 51 -16.81 -19.04 -5.74
C GLU A 51 -17.82 -19.09 -4.59
N GLU A 52 -17.66 -20.03 -3.68
CA GLU A 52 -18.53 -20.15 -2.51
C GLU A 52 -18.31 -18.97 -1.54
N LEU A 53 -17.06 -18.55 -1.34
CA LEU A 53 -16.74 -17.37 -0.56
C LEU A 53 -17.31 -16.09 -1.20
N TYR A 54 -17.23 -15.96 -2.53
CA TYR A 54 -17.88 -14.87 -3.26
C TYR A 54 -19.41 -14.89 -3.11
N GLY A 55 -20.01 -16.09 -3.14
CA GLY A 55 -21.42 -16.31 -2.84
C GLY A 55 -21.79 -15.82 -1.44
N LEU A 56 -20.99 -16.15 -0.42
CA LEU A 56 -21.21 -15.67 0.95
C LEU A 56 -21.18 -14.14 1.05
N VAL A 57 -20.22 -13.48 0.41
CA VAL A 57 -20.18 -12.00 0.36
C VAL A 57 -21.46 -11.45 -0.26
N THR A 58 -21.90 -12.04 -1.36
CA THR A 58 -23.11 -11.65 -2.09
C THR A 58 -24.37 -11.84 -1.23
N ASP A 59 -24.49 -12.97 -0.55
CA ASP A 59 -25.61 -13.29 0.33
C ASP A 59 -25.67 -12.34 1.54
N LEU A 60 -24.53 -12.02 2.15
CA LEU A 60 -24.45 -11.01 3.20
C LEU A 60 -24.91 -9.63 2.70
N CYS A 61 -24.53 -9.23 1.49
CA CYS A 61 -24.97 -7.98 0.90
C CYS A 61 -26.49 -7.97 0.65
N HIS A 62 -27.06 -9.06 0.10
CA HIS A 62 -28.50 -9.20 -0.10
C HIS A 62 -29.30 -9.14 1.21
N GLN A 63 -28.72 -9.63 2.31
CA GLN A 63 -29.29 -9.55 3.66
C GLN A 63 -29.09 -8.18 4.33
N LYS A 64 -28.66 -7.15 3.58
CA LYS A 64 -28.42 -5.78 4.06
C LYS A 64 -27.31 -5.68 5.10
N LYS A 65 -26.32 -6.58 5.06
CA LYS A 65 -25.15 -6.60 5.96
C LYS A 65 -23.88 -6.05 5.31
N ALA A 66 -24.00 -5.30 4.23
CA ALA A 66 -22.86 -4.75 3.50
C ALA A 66 -21.99 -3.80 4.35
N ALA A 67 -22.59 -2.86 5.07
CA ALA A 67 -21.87 -1.93 5.95
C ALA A 67 -21.12 -2.68 7.07
N TRP A 68 -21.79 -3.63 7.71
CA TRP A 68 -21.22 -4.50 8.73
C TRP A 68 -20.03 -5.32 8.21
N LEU A 69 -20.17 -5.92 7.01
CA LEU A 69 -19.10 -6.67 6.38
C LEU A 69 -17.90 -5.79 6.03
N TYR A 70 -18.15 -4.57 5.54
CA TYR A 70 -17.09 -3.60 5.26
C TYR A 70 -16.29 -3.23 6.52
N GLU A 71 -16.98 -2.96 7.64
CA GLU A 71 -16.33 -2.66 8.92
C GLU A 71 -15.51 -3.83 9.46
N LEU A 72 -16.01 -5.07 9.33
CA LEU A 72 -15.27 -6.26 9.73
C LEU A 72 -14.04 -6.49 8.86
N LEU A 73 -14.15 -6.29 7.55
CA LEU A 73 -13.02 -6.37 6.64
C LEU A 73 -11.96 -5.33 6.97
N GLN A 74 -12.36 -4.09 7.27
CA GLN A 74 -11.44 -3.05 7.70
C GLN A 74 -10.70 -3.43 8.99
N LYS A 75 -11.41 -3.91 10.01
CA LYS A 75 -10.81 -4.36 11.28
C LYS A 75 -9.83 -5.51 11.06
N HIS A 76 -10.19 -6.47 10.22
CA HIS A 76 -9.33 -7.60 9.85
C HIS A 76 -8.03 -7.12 9.18
N LEU A 77 -8.13 -6.26 8.18
CA LEU A 77 -6.97 -5.71 7.48
C LEU A 77 -6.08 -4.87 8.41
N ALA A 78 -6.67 -4.02 9.26
CA ALA A 78 -5.94 -3.22 10.23
C ALA A 78 -5.16 -4.10 11.22
N ALA A 79 -5.82 -5.11 11.81
CA ALA A 79 -5.18 -6.04 12.73
C ALA A 79 -4.06 -6.86 12.06
N TYR A 80 -4.27 -7.29 10.81
CA TYR A 80 -3.25 -8.00 10.05
C TYR A 80 -2.01 -7.13 9.83
N VAL A 81 -2.19 -5.91 9.32
CA VAL A 81 -1.05 -5.01 9.04
C VAL A 81 -0.32 -4.62 10.33
N GLU A 82 -1.06 -4.33 11.41
CA GLU A 82 -0.47 -4.06 12.72
C GLU A 82 0.41 -5.22 13.19
N ARG A 83 -0.09 -6.45 13.15
CA ARG A 83 0.69 -7.63 13.53
C ARG A 83 1.94 -7.80 12.66
N THR A 84 1.78 -7.69 11.34
CA THR A 84 2.88 -7.88 10.38
C THR A 84 3.99 -6.84 10.58
N LEU A 85 3.63 -5.55 10.69
CA LEU A 85 4.63 -4.49 10.87
C LEU A 85 5.27 -4.51 12.26
N LYS A 86 4.52 -4.86 13.31
CA LYS A 86 5.08 -5.04 14.66
C LYS A 86 6.06 -6.20 14.71
N SER A 87 5.68 -7.38 14.19
CA SER A 87 6.59 -8.54 14.11
C SER A 87 7.84 -8.20 13.28
N ALA A 88 7.69 -7.48 12.15
CA ALA A 88 8.84 -7.00 11.38
C ALA A 88 9.78 -6.10 12.19
N CYS A 89 9.25 -5.21 13.03
CA CYS A 89 10.03 -4.31 13.86
C CYS A 89 10.66 -5.00 15.09
N GLU A 90 9.88 -5.80 15.81
CA GLU A 90 10.21 -6.33 17.13
C GLU A 90 10.89 -7.70 17.07
N GLU A 91 10.41 -8.60 16.21
CA GLU A 91 10.89 -9.99 16.13
C GLU A 91 11.95 -10.15 15.05
N HIS A 92 11.75 -9.53 13.88
CA HIS A 92 12.67 -9.63 12.74
C HIS A 92 13.73 -8.52 12.72
N GLY A 93 13.61 -7.52 13.60
CA GLY A 93 14.62 -6.47 13.78
C GLY A 93 14.86 -5.62 12.54
N ILE A 94 13.85 -5.39 11.69
CA ILE A 94 14.00 -4.69 10.40
C ILE A 94 14.65 -3.29 10.57
N LEU A 95 14.39 -2.62 11.70
CA LEU A 95 14.92 -1.28 12.00
C LEU A 95 16.46 -1.25 12.14
N LEU A 96 17.07 -2.38 12.49
CA LEU A 96 18.51 -2.52 12.69
C LEU A 96 19.26 -2.89 11.41
N MET A 97 18.54 -3.22 10.33
CA MET A 97 19.15 -3.60 9.05
C MET A 97 19.80 -2.41 8.35
N GLU A 98 20.77 -2.69 7.47
CA GLU A 98 21.31 -1.67 6.56
C GLU A 98 20.23 -1.15 5.59
N SER A 99 20.43 0.06 5.04
CA SER A 99 19.43 0.73 4.19
C SER A 99 18.91 -0.14 3.05
N ALA A 100 19.81 -0.76 2.28
CA ALA A 100 19.42 -1.57 1.13
C ALA A 100 18.52 -2.75 1.52
N VAL A 101 18.91 -3.50 2.56
CA VAL A 101 18.16 -4.66 3.06
C VAL A 101 16.84 -4.22 3.72
N PHE A 102 16.86 -3.14 4.49
CA PHE A 102 15.65 -2.56 5.07
C PHE A 102 14.64 -2.19 3.99
N VAL A 103 15.08 -1.50 2.93
CA VAL A 103 14.22 -1.05 1.83
C VAL A 103 13.66 -2.25 1.08
N GLU A 104 14.48 -3.24 0.73
CA GLU A 104 14.04 -4.48 0.09
C GLU A 104 12.94 -5.18 0.91
N ARG A 105 13.17 -5.36 2.21
CA ARG A 105 12.22 -6.05 3.09
C ARG A 105 10.91 -5.30 3.27
N LEU A 106 10.97 -3.99 3.50
CA LEU A 106 9.76 -3.19 3.70
C LEU A 106 8.95 -3.08 2.41
N VAL A 107 9.61 -2.88 1.26
CA VAL A 107 8.95 -2.90 -0.04
C VAL A 107 8.32 -4.26 -0.31
N GLY A 108 9.02 -5.36 0.00
CA GLY A 108 8.46 -6.71 -0.14
C GLY A 108 7.17 -6.90 0.67
N ILE A 109 7.17 -6.50 1.95
CA ILE A 109 5.97 -6.55 2.81
C ILE A 109 4.82 -5.74 2.19
N TRP A 110 5.11 -4.54 1.68
CA TRP A 110 4.11 -3.68 1.05
C TRP A 110 3.55 -4.26 -0.26
N GLU A 111 4.42 -4.79 -1.12
CA GLU A 111 4.03 -5.36 -2.42
C GLU A 111 3.23 -6.66 -2.24
N GLU A 112 3.63 -7.51 -1.29
CA GLU A 112 2.86 -8.71 -0.90
C GLU A 112 1.48 -8.32 -0.35
N TYR A 113 1.42 -7.34 0.55
CA TYR A 113 0.15 -6.83 1.08
C TYR A 113 -0.76 -6.28 -0.03
N CYS A 114 -0.22 -5.51 -0.97
CA CYS A 114 -0.97 -4.98 -2.11
C CYS A 114 -1.51 -6.09 -3.02
N SER A 115 -0.71 -7.13 -3.25
CA SER A 115 -1.12 -8.30 -4.03
C SER A 115 -2.31 -9.02 -3.38
N ASP A 116 -2.22 -9.25 -2.08
CA ASP A 116 -3.29 -9.86 -1.30
C ASP A 116 -4.54 -8.99 -1.28
N LEU A 117 -4.37 -7.68 -1.10
CA LEU A 117 -5.47 -6.72 -1.11
C LEU A 117 -6.23 -6.72 -2.44
N LEU A 118 -5.56 -6.92 -3.57
CA LEU A 118 -6.23 -7.09 -4.86
C LEU A 118 -7.04 -8.38 -4.92
N MET A 119 -6.53 -9.49 -4.39
CA MET A 119 -7.30 -10.74 -4.31
C MET A 119 -8.52 -10.61 -3.39
N ILE A 120 -8.34 -9.96 -2.23
CA ILE A 120 -9.42 -9.68 -1.27
C ILE A 120 -10.49 -8.79 -1.91
N ARG A 121 -10.07 -7.74 -2.64
CA ARG A 121 -11.01 -6.89 -3.40
C ARG A 121 -11.79 -7.70 -4.44
N ASN A 122 -11.13 -8.62 -5.16
CA ASN A 122 -11.81 -9.47 -6.13
C ASN A 122 -12.83 -10.41 -5.47
N LEU A 123 -12.48 -10.99 -4.32
CA LEU A 123 -13.41 -11.76 -3.50
C LEU A 123 -14.60 -10.93 -3.03
N CYS A 124 -14.35 -9.68 -2.64
CA CYS A 124 -15.36 -8.74 -2.17
C CYS A 124 -15.94 -7.86 -3.30
N LEU A 125 -15.83 -8.26 -4.57
CA LEU A 125 -16.18 -7.41 -5.70
C LEU A 125 -17.65 -6.98 -5.71
N TYR A 126 -18.57 -7.85 -5.26
CA TYR A 126 -19.98 -7.48 -5.12
C TYR A 126 -20.18 -6.34 -4.11
N LEU A 127 -19.51 -6.42 -2.96
CA LEU A 127 -19.53 -5.37 -1.94
C LEU A 127 -18.96 -4.04 -2.49
N ASP A 128 -17.84 -4.10 -3.20
CA ASP A 128 -17.15 -2.95 -3.81
C ASP A 128 -18.04 -2.26 -4.87
N ARG A 129 -18.76 -3.04 -5.70
CA ARG A 129 -19.59 -2.54 -6.80
C ARG A 129 -21.04 -2.22 -6.45
N THR A 130 -21.48 -2.51 -5.22
CA THR A 130 -22.85 -2.21 -4.79
C THR A 130 -22.82 -1.20 -3.66
N TYR A 131 -22.47 -1.63 -2.45
CA TYR A 131 -22.47 -0.78 -1.27
C TYR A 131 -21.44 0.35 -1.36
N VAL A 132 -20.17 0.02 -1.65
CA VAL A 132 -19.07 1.00 -1.61
C VAL A 132 -19.28 2.10 -2.66
N ILE A 133 -19.52 1.72 -3.93
CA ILE A 133 -19.72 2.71 -5.00
C ILE A 133 -20.96 3.60 -4.81
N GLN A 134 -21.99 3.10 -4.11
CA GLN A 134 -23.24 3.84 -3.88
C GLN A 134 -23.21 4.69 -2.61
N THR A 135 -22.26 4.44 -1.69
CA THR A 135 -22.21 5.11 -0.40
C THR A 135 -21.14 6.21 -0.41
N SER A 136 -21.58 7.47 -0.34
CA SER A 136 -20.68 8.61 -0.23
C SER A 136 -19.78 8.49 1.00
N ASN A 137 -18.52 8.90 0.88
CA ASN A 137 -17.50 8.87 1.95
C ASN A 137 -17.07 7.48 2.42
N VAL A 138 -17.43 6.40 1.71
CA VAL A 138 -16.85 5.07 1.91
C VAL A 138 -15.73 4.89 0.90
N ALA A 139 -14.52 4.60 1.38
CA ALA A 139 -13.37 4.35 0.52
C ALA A 139 -13.52 3.00 -0.20
N SER A 140 -12.93 2.88 -1.40
CA SER A 140 -12.83 1.59 -2.09
C SER A 140 -12.17 0.55 -1.19
N ILE A 141 -12.43 -0.75 -1.40
CA ILE A 141 -11.78 -1.79 -0.57
C ILE A 141 -10.25 -1.67 -0.65
N TYR A 142 -9.73 -1.30 -1.84
CA TYR A 142 -8.31 -1.07 -2.03
C TYR A 142 -7.82 0.15 -1.25
N ASP A 143 -8.47 1.31 -1.39
CA ASP A 143 -8.04 2.54 -0.70
C ASP A 143 -8.18 2.41 0.83
N MET A 144 -9.20 1.69 1.29
CA MET A 144 -9.38 1.36 2.70
C MET A 144 -8.22 0.50 3.23
N GLY A 145 -7.80 -0.53 2.49
CA GLY A 145 -6.65 -1.35 2.87
C GLY A 145 -5.34 -0.56 2.87
N VAL A 146 -5.09 0.26 1.85
CA VAL A 146 -3.96 1.19 1.82
C VAL A 146 -3.99 2.13 3.03
N GLY A 147 -5.16 2.65 3.39
CA GLY A 147 -5.37 3.46 4.58
C GLY A 147 -5.06 2.74 5.89
N CYS A 148 -5.39 1.45 6.01
CA CYS A 148 -4.98 0.64 7.17
C CYS A 148 -3.46 0.57 7.30
N PHE A 149 -2.75 0.33 6.20
CA PHE A 149 -1.28 0.28 6.21
C PHE A 149 -0.66 1.62 6.58
N GLN A 150 -1.19 2.71 6.02
CA GLN A 150 -0.77 4.06 6.37
C GLN A 150 -0.98 4.35 7.86
N ALA A 151 -2.16 4.05 8.39
CA ALA A 151 -2.50 4.30 9.79
C ALA A 151 -1.58 3.53 10.74
N THR A 152 -1.24 2.28 10.43
CA THR A 152 -0.29 1.49 11.22
C THR A 152 1.12 2.07 11.18
N ILE A 153 1.62 2.51 10.02
CA ILE A 153 2.95 3.14 9.98
C ILE A 153 3.01 4.40 10.84
N GLN A 154 1.95 5.21 10.87
CA GLN A 154 1.88 6.42 11.69
C GLN A 154 1.93 6.14 13.20
N THR A 155 1.56 4.93 13.64
CA THR A 155 1.72 4.50 15.04
C THR A 155 3.11 3.94 15.34
N LEU A 156 4.00 3.84 14.34
CA LEU A 156 5.37 3.35 14.44
C LEU A 156 6.40 4.43 14.02
N PRO A 157 6.59 5.52 14.79
CA PRO A 157 7.55 6.57 14.45
C PRO A 157 8.99 6.10 14.14
N PRO A 158 9.55 5.06 14.81
CA PRO A 158 10.85 4.52 14.44
C PRO A 158 10.91 3.97 13.01
N LEU A 159 9.81 3.38 12.54
CA LEU A 159 9.70 2.87 11.16
C LEU A 159 9.63 4.04 10.17
N GLU A 160 8.83 5.08 10.44
CA GLU A 160 8.78 6.29 9.60
C GLU A 160 10.15 6.97 9.48
N ALA A 161 10.87 7.09 10.60
CA ALA A 161 12.22 7.65 10.64
C ALA A 161 13.20 6.79 9.81
N LYS A 162 13.12 5.45 9.94
CA LYS A 162 13.96 4.51 9.19
C LYS A 162 13.67 4.53 7.69
N VAL A 163 12.42 4.69 7.27
CA VAL A 163 12.05 4.92 5.86
C VAL A 163 12.76 6.15 5.32
N THR A 164 12.69 7.26 6.06
CA THR A 164 13.30 8.52 5.66
C THR A 164 14.82 8.40 5.57
N SER A 165 15.48 7.90 6.62
CA SER A 165 16.94 7.78 6.63
C SER A 165 17.45 6.81 5.55
N SER A 166 16.76 5.69 5.34
CA SER A 166 17.18 4.71 4.34
C SER A 166 16.98 5.24 2.93
N PHE A 167 15.88 5.97 2.66
CA PHE A 167 15.71 6.65 1.37
C PHE A 167 16.89 7.59 1.06
N LEU A 168 17.33 8.41 2.02
CA LEU A 168 18.46 9.32 1.84
C LEU A 168 19.76 8.56 1.56
N GLN A 169 20.02 7.49 2.30
CA GLN A 169 21.20 6.64 2.11
C GLN A 169 21.21 5.96 0.73
N GLU A 170 20.08 5.44 0.27
CA GLU A 170 19.99 4.81 -1.05
C GLU A 170 20.20 5.84 -2.20
N VAL A 171 19.67 7.06 -2.03
CA VAL A 171 19.94 8.17 -2.97
C VAL A 171 21.41 8.50 -3.02
N GLU A 172 22.08 8.57 -1.87
CA GLU A 172 23.50 8.89 -1.75
C GLU A 172 24.39 7.78 -2.34
N ARG A 173 24.11 6.51 -2.03
CA ARG A 173 24.77 5.35 -2.63
C ARG A 173 24.67 5.38 -4.17
N GLU A 174 23.50 5.71 -4.71
CA GLU A 174 23.35 5.91 -6.15
C GLU A 174 24.25 7.03 -6.69
N ARG A 175 24.38 8.17 -5.97
CA ARG A 175 25.26 9.27 -6.39
C ARG A 175 26.73 8.85 -6.45
N TYR A 176 27.12 7.84 -5.68
CA TYR A 176 28.44 7.21 -5.72
C TYR A 176 28.56 6.06 -6.74
N GLY A 177 27.50 5.77 -7.51
CA GLY A 177 27.51 4.81 -8.60
C GLY A 177 26.96 3.43 -8.26
N GLU A 178 26.37 3.24 -7.07
CA GLU A 178 25.69 1.98 -6.71
C GLU A 178 24.34 1.83 -7.44
N THR A 179 23.89 0.59 -7.65
CA THR A 179 22.66 0.26 -8.39
C THR A 179 21.38 0.52 -7.57
N ARG A 180 20.33 1.02 -8.23
CA ARG A 180 19.04 1.43 -7.64
C ARG A 180 18.00 0.30 -7.58
N ASN A 181 18.21 -0.74 -6.80
CA ASN A 181 17.34 -1.94 -6.89
C ASN A 181 15.88 -1.68 -6.44
N HIS A 182 15.66 -0.94 -5.35
CA HIS A 182 14.31 -0.77 -4.76
C HIS A 182 13.86 0.67 -4.54
N LEU A 183 14.66 1.67 -4.95
CA LEU A 183 14.36 3.09 -4.71
C LEU A 183 13.03 3.53 -5.37
N LYS A 184 12.75 3.03 -6.59
CA LYS A 184 11.48 3.29 -7.27
C LYS A 184 10.28 2.76 -6.50
N SER A 185 10.31 1.49 -6.09
CA SER A 185 9.21 0.89 -5.34
C SER A 185 9.02 1.58 -3.98
N LEU A 186 10.11 1.97 -3.31
CA LEU A 186 10.06 2.73 -2.06
C LEU A 186 9.35 4.08 -2.23
N VAL A 187 9.66 4.82 -3.30
CA VAL A 187 8.98 6.09 -3.60
C VAL A 187 7.50 5.89 -3.90
N ARG A 188 7.15 4.85 -4.68
CA ARG A 188 5.75 4.54 -5.01
C ARG A 188 4.96 4.20 -3.74
N MET A 189 5.53 3.37 -2.86
CA MET A 189 4.97 3.08 -1.54
C MET A 189 4.80 4.36 -0.71
N ALA A 190 5.87 5.15 -0.54
CA ALA A 190 5.83 6.38 0.24
C ALA A 190 4.81 7.40 -0.32
N THR A 191 4.60 7.41 -1.63
CA THR A 191 3.59 8.26 -2.28
C THR A 191 2.17 7.75 -2.00
N ALA A 192 1.94 6.45 -2.18
CA ALA A 192 0.65 5.81 -1.90
C ALA A 192 0.22 5.97 -0.43
N LEU A 193 1.18 5.97 0.48
CA LEU A 193 0.96 6.16 1.92
C LEU A 193 0.98 7.64 2.36
N HIS A 194 1.05 8.59 1.43
CA HIS A 194 1.19 10.02 1.68
C HIS A 194 2.36 10.40 2.61
N MET A 195 3.40 9.57 2.66
CA MET A 195 4.62 9.80 3.42
C MET A 195 5.62 10.66 2.65
N TYR A 196 5.62 10.60 1.32
CA TYR A 196 6.66 11.25 0.50
C TYR A 196 6.75 12.76 0.78
N THR A 197 5.65 13.50 0.60
CA THR A 197 5.61 14.95 0.82
C THR A 197 5.85 15.34 2.28
N LYS A 198 5.38 14.52 3.23
CA LYS A 198 5.44 14.83 4.66
C LYS A 198 6.79 14.54 5.30
N HIS A 199 7.41 13.41 4.93
CA HIS A 199 8.57 12.85 5.62
C HIS A 199 9.81 12.72 4.72
N VAL A 200 9.66 12.58 3.40
CA VAL A 200 10.80 12.28 2.50
C VAL A 200 11.31 13.52 1.78
N GLU A 201 10.41 14.33 1.22
CA GLU A 201 10.77 15.41 0.29
C GLU A 201 11.66 16.47 0.95
N ARG A 202 11.26 17.01 2.10
CA ARG A 202 12.05 18.07 2.76
C ARG A 202 13.43 17.59 3.20
N PRO A 203 13.58 16.43 3.88
CA PRO A 203 14.90 15.89 4.19
C PRO A 203 15.74 15.60 2.94
N PHE A 204 15.13 15.12 1.86
CA PHE A 204 15.81 14.87 0.59
C PHE A 204 16.41 16.12 -0.02
N LEU A 205 15.63 17.21 -0.08
CA LEU A 205 16.12 18.49 -0.59
C LEU A 205 17.24 19.06 0.27
N ALA A 206 17.11 18.98 1.60
CA ALA A 206 18.14 19.43 2.54
C ALA A 206 19.44 18.61 2.41
N ALA A 207 19.34 17.28 2.36
CA ALA A 207 20.49 16.40 2.17
C ALA A 207 21.16 16.63 0.80
N SER A 208 20.38 16.87 -0.25
CA SER A 208 20.90 17.17 -1.58
C SER A 208 21.65 18.50 -1.65
N GLU A 209 21.17 19.52 -0.94
CA GLU A 209 21.86 20.82 -0.84
C GLU A 209 23.21 20.67 -0.14
N VAL A 210 23.26 19.94 0.97
CA VAL A 210 24.52 19.64 1.67
C VAL A 210 25.48 18.86 0.79
N PHE A 211 24.99 17.80 0.11
CA PHE A 211 25.79 16.98 -0.79
C PHE A 211 26.44 17.81 -1.90
N TYR A 212 25.65 18.62 -2.62
CA TYR A 212 26.18 19.41 -3.74
C TYR A 212 27.02 20.61 -3.31
N ALA A 213 26.77 21.17 -2.12
CA ALA A 213 27.65 22.21 -1.55
C ALA A 213 29.05 21.66 -1.26
N GLN A 214 29.13 20.47 -0.65
CA GLN A 214 30.39 19.81 -0.34
C GLN A 214 31.14 19.38 -1.60
N GLU A 215 30.45 18.71 -2.53
CA GLU A 215 31.02 18.28 -3.80
C GLU A 215 31.52 19.50 -4.62
N GLY A 216 30.74 20.57 -4.66
CA GLY A 216 31.10 21.82 -5.34
C GLY A 216 32.36 22.45 -4.76
N GLN A 217 32.46 22.56 -3.43
CA GLN A 217 33.66 23.11 -2.78
C GLN A 217 34.90 22.27 -3.07
N GLN A 218 34.81 20.95 -2.95
CA GLN A 218 35.93 20.05 -3.22
C GLN A 218 36.43 20.16 -4.66
N LEU A 219 35.51 20.25 -5.64
CA LEU A 219 35.88 20.35 -7.04
C LEU A 219 36.42 21.73 -7.43
N LEU A 220 35.96 22.81 -6.79
CA LEU A 220 36.53 24.14 -6.99
C LEU A 220 38.00 24.23 -6.56
N GLU A 221 38.38 23.47 -5.53
CA GLU A 221 39.75 23.43 -5.03
C GLU A 221 40.66 22.49 -5.83
N SER A 222 40.11 21.42 -6.42
CA SER A 222 40.89 20.31 -6.99
C SER A 222 40.82 20.17 -8.51
N ALA A 223 39.83 20.78 -9.18
CA ALA A 223 39.58 20.60 -10.60
C ALA A 223 39.76 21.90 -11.41
N SER A 224 40.10 21.74 -12.69
CA SER A 224 40.06 22.87 -13.64
C SER A 224 38.61 23.32 -13.89
N VAL A 225 38.41 24.57 -14.31
CA VAL A 225 37.08 25.09 -14.68
C VAL A 225 36.40 24.19 -15.73
N GLY A 226 37.15 23.71 -16.74
CA GLY A 226 36.60 22.83 -17.77
C GLY A 226 36.12 21.49 -17.20
N SER A 227 36.92 20.87 -16.31
CA SER A 227 36.57 19.63 -15.63
C SER A 227 35.37 19.81 -14.70
N PHE A 228 35.28 20.94 -14.00
CA PHE A 228 34.16 21.28 -13.13
C PHE A 228 32.85 21.38 -13.92
N LEU A 229 32.83 22.10 -15.05
CA LEU A 229 31.64 22.25 -15.87
C LEU A 229 31.15 20.92 -16.45
N LEU A 230 32.06 20.04 -16.90
CA LEU A 230 31.73 18.70 -17.35
C LEU A 230 31.13 17.84 -16.23
N HIS A 231 31.64 17.98 -14.99
CA HIS A 231 31.07 17.29 -13.83
C HIS A 231 29.66 17.79 -13.51
N VAL A 232 29.43 19.11 -13.55
CA VAL A 232 28.09 19.68 -13.35
C VAL A 232 27.10 19.15 -14.39
N GLU A 233 27.48 19.13 -15.67
CA GLU A 233 26.62 18.59 -16.74
C GLU A 233 26.28 17.12 -16.49
N LYS A 234 27.27 16.31 -16.08
CA LYS A 234 27.06 14.91 -15.69
C LYS A 234 26.06 14.80 -14.52
N ARG A 235 26.23 15.57 -13.45
CA ARG A 235 25.33 15.53 -12.27
C ARG A 235 23.89 15.92 -12.63
N LEU A 236 23.71 16.93 -13.49
CA LEU A 236 22.38 17.32 -13.96
C LEU A 236 21.72 16.20 -14.76
N ALA A 237 22.46 15.51 -15.64
CA ALA A 237 21.95 14.37 -16.38
C ALA A 237 21.59 13.19 -15.47
N GLU A 238 22.42 12.90 -14.46
CA GLU A 238 22.17 11.85 -13.47
C GLU A 238 20.89 12.11 -12.66
N GLU A 239 20.70 13.32 -12.13
CA GLU A 239 19.49 13.68 -11.37
C GLU A 239 18.24 13.71 -12.25
N HIS A 240 18.36 14.19 -13.50
CA HIS A 240 17.25 14.13 -14.45
C HIS A 240 16.83 12.68 -14.76
N SER A 241 17.80 11.80 -14.95
CA SER A 241 17.59 10.36 -15.14
C SER A 241 16.93 9.74 -13.89
N ARG A 242 17.38 10.11 -12.67
CA ARG A 242 16.76 9.65 -11.42
C ARG A 242 15.30 10.03 -11.32
N VAL A 243 14.97 11.31 -11.54
CA VAL A 243 13.59 11.79 -11.51
C VAL A 243 12.72 10.99 -12.48
N THR A 244 13.18 10.82 -13.73
CA THR A 244 12.42 10.10 -14.76
C THR A 244 12.23 8.62 -14.44
N SER A 245 13.21 7.99 -13.78
CA SER A 245 13.16 6.57 -13.43
C SER A 245 12.31 6.29 -12.18
N VAL A 246 12.47 7.13 -11.15
CA VAL A 246 11.99 6.88 -9.78
C VAL A 246 10.67 7.60 -9.49
N LEU A 247 10.50 8.84 -9.94
CA LEU A 247 9.27 9.60 -9.72
C LEU A 247 8.30 9.30 -10.88
N ASP A 248 7.21 8.58 -10.58
CA ASP A 248 6.08 8.54 -11.49
C ASP A 248 5.52 9.97 -11.60
N GLY A 249 5.12 10.43 -12.80
CA GLY A 249 4.83 11.85 -13.12
C GLY A 249 3.76 12.58 -12.29
N ASN A 250 3.19 11.93 -11.28
CA ASN A 250 2.31 12.50 -10.27
C ASN A 250 3.05 13.10 -9.06
N VAL A 251 4.35 12.82 -8.90
CA VAL A 251 5.18 13.38 -7.82
C VAL A 251 6.09 14.45 -8.40
N ILE A 252 5.96 15.68 -7.88
CA ILE A 252 6.78 16.82 -8.29
C ILE A 252 7.62 17.25 -7.09
N THR A 253 8.93 17.03 -7.17
CA THR A 253 9.88 17.47 -6.14
C THR A 253 10.60 18.71 -6.63
N LYS A 254 10.32 19.86 -6.03
CA LYS A 254 10.88 21.15 -6.45
C LYS A 254 11.23 22.01 -5.25
N LYS A 255 12.45 22.55 -5.25
CA LYS A 255 12.82 23.72 -4.44
C LYS A 255 12.79 24.94 -5.36
N GLY A 256 12.21 26.05 -4.89
CA GLY A 256 12.30 27.32 -5.61
C GLY A 256 13.77 27.72 -5.78
N ILE A 257 14.16 28.18 -6.97
CA ILE A 257 15.55 28.51 -7.31
C ILE A 257 16.00 29.81 -6.61
N VAL A 258 15.07 30.58 -6.05
CA VAL A 258 15.32 31.87 -5.38
C VAL A 258 14.35 32.01 -4.21
N GLN A 259 14.83 32.47 -3.05
CA GLN A 259 14.00 33.07 -2.00
C GLN A 259 13.96 34.59 -2.20
#